data_AF-A0A7K1AQV9-F1
#
_entry.id   AF-A0A7K1AQV9-F1
#
_cell.length_a   1.000
_cell.length_b   1.000
_cell.length_c   1.000
_cell.angle_alpha   90.00
_cell.angle_beta   90.00
_cell.angle_gamma   90.00
#
_symmetry.space_group_name_H-M   'P 1'
#
loop_
_entity.id
_entity.type
_entity.pdbx_description
1 polymer ?
#
loop_
_entity_poly.entity_id
_entity_poly.type
_entity_poly.pdbx_seq_one_letter_code
_entity_poly.pdbx_strand_id
1 'polypeptide(L)'
;MTRRISFSFNGKPFSGEEGQSIAAALLNSGVTELRKTRFEGEPRTIFCGIGICFDCVVTVNNVANQRSCLIEISEGAEIVSQQ
;
A
#
# COMPACT_ATOMS: atom_id res chain seq x y z
N MET A 1 21.28 -5.99 8.33
CA MET A 1 20.55 -4.73 8.57
C MET A 1 19.92 -4.33 7.25
N THR A 2 18.59 -4.31 7.18
CA THR A 2 17.86 -3.95 5.95
C THR A 2 17.87 -2.44 5.75
N ARG A 3 18.06 -1.96 4.53
CA ARG A 3 18.08 -0.53 4.21
C ARG A 3 16.68 0.07 4.41
N ARG A 4 16.59 1.27 4.99
CA ARG A 4 15.34 2.06 5.05
C ARG A 4 15.13 2.80 3.74
N ILE A 5 13.89 2.77 3.24
CA ILE A 5 13.43 3.47 2.04
C ILE A 5 12.31 4.43 2.42
N SER A 6 12.33 5.65 1.87
CA SER A 6 11.27 6.65 2.04
C SER A 6 10.27 6.59 0.89
N PHE A 7 9.00 6.76 1.19
CA PHE A 7 7.92 6.83 0.21
C PHE A 7 6.79 7.70 0.74
N SER A 8 5.75 7.94 -0.06
CA SER A 8 4.57 8.67 0.38
C SER A 8 3.29 7.84 0.20
N PHE A 9 2.34 8.03 1.12
CA PHE A 9 0.99 7.50 1.03
C PHE A 9 -0.02 8.60 1.29
N ASN A 10 -0.90 8.87 0.32
CA ASN A 10 -1.85 9.99 0.36
C ASN A 10 -1.17 11.33 0.69
N GLY A 11 0.02 11.56 0.10
CA GLY A 11 0.83 12.77 0.32
C GLY A 11 1.53 12.84 1.67
N LYS A 12 1.36 11.85 2.57
CA LYS A 12 2.06 11.77 3.85
C LYS A 12 3.33 10.95 3.71
N PRO A 13 4.46 11.36 4.31
CA PRO A 13 5.72 10.61 4.25
C PRO A 13 5.65 9.36 5.14
N PHE A 14 6.20 8.26 4.63
CA PHE A 14 6.38 6.99 5.33
C PHE A 14 7.77 6.42 5.06
N SER A 15 8.17 5.46 5.88
CA SER A 15 9.41 4.71 5.68
C SER A 15 9.16 3.22 5.84
N GLY A 16 9.79 2.41 5.00
CA GLY A 16 9.78 0.96 5.12
C GLY A 16 11.17 0.38 4.94
N GLU A 17 11.27 -0.95 4.97
CA GLU A 17 12.52 -1.65 4.68
C GLU A 17 12.56 -2.09 3.22
N GLU A 18 13.73 -1.97 2.59
CA GLU A 18 13.98 -2.49 1.24
C GLU A 18 13.61 -3.98 1.16
N GLY A 19 12.87 -4.34 0.10
CA GLY A 19 12.32 -5.68 -0.10
C GLY A 19 10.97 -5.95 0.57
N GLN A 20 10.44 -5.02 1.39
CA GLN A 20 9.06 -5.12 1.87
C GLN A 20 8.06 -4.80 0.75
N SER A 21 6.92 -5.48 0.76
CA SER A 21 5.79 -5.05 -0.06
C SER A 21 5.22 -3.73 0.45
N ILE A 22 4.59 -2.97 -0.43
CA ILE A 22 3.88 -1.73 -0.07
C ILE A 22 2.87 -1.98 1.05
N ALA A 23 2.13 -3.09 0.97
CA ALA A 23 1.16 -3.45 2.00
C ALA A 23 1.84 -3.72 3.36
N ALA A 24 2.97 -4.41 3.39
CA ALA A 24 3.69 -4.69 4.63
C ALA A 24 4.25 -3.40 5.26
N ALA A 25 4.85 -2.52 4.45
CA ALA A 25 5.38 -1.25 4.92
C ALA A 25 4.28 -0.33 5.50
N LEU A 26 3.12 -0.26 4.85
CA LEU A 26 1.96 0.49 5.32
C LEU A 26 1.37 -0.11 6.61
N LEU A 27 1.22 -1.44 6.66
CA LEU A 27 0.70 -2.14 7.84
C LEU A 27 1.60 -1.93 9.06
N ASN A 28 2.92 -2.05 8.89
CA ASN A 28 3.91 -1.79 9.95
C ASN A 28 3.88 -0.34 10.44
N SER A 29 3.43 0.58 9.59
CA SER A 29 3.25 2.00 9.92
C SER A 29 1.88 2.30 10.53
N GLY A 30 1.04 1.28 10.79
CA GLY A 30 -0.29 1.42 11.40
C GLY A 30 -1.41 1.79 10.43
N VAL A 31 -1.18 1.73 9.12
CA VAL A 31 -2.22 2.01 8.11
C VAL A 31 -3.13 0.79 7.97
N THR A 32 -4.42 0.99 8.25
CA THR A 32 -5.45 -0.06 8.21
C THR A 32 -6.52 0.19 7.14
N GLU A 33 -6.39 1.25 6.33
CA GLU A 33 -7.30 1.58 5.25
C GLU A 33 -6.49 1.87 3.98
N LEU A 34 -6.62 0.99 2.98
CA LEU A 34 -5.95 1.10 1.67
C LEU A 34 -6.93 1.47 0.57
N ARG A 35 -8.19 1.07 0.70
CA ARG A 35 -9.29 1.46 -0.17
C ARG A 35 -10.62 1.39 0.54
N LYS A 36 -11.69 1.85 -0.14
CA LYS A 36 -13.07 1.67 0.30
C LYS A 36 -13.88 0.81 -0.67
N THR A 37 -14.97 0.22 -0.19
CA THR A 37 -15.93 -0.47 -1.08
C THR A 37 -16.79 0.56 -1.82
N ARG A 38 -17.13 0.25 -3.07
CA ARG A 38 -17.85 1.19 -3.95
C ARG A 38 -19.24 1.60 -3.44
N PHE A 39 -19.96 0.68 -2.81
CA PHE A 39 -21.37 0.88 -2.45
C PHE A 39 -21.54 1.34 -1.00
N GLU A 40 -20.82 0.74 -0.05
CA GLU A 40 -20.98 1.01 1.39
C GLU A 40 -19.80 1.78 2.00
N GLY A 41 -18.75 2.06 1.23
CA GLY A 41 -17.60 2.84 1.70
C GLY A 41 -16.78 2.15 2.79
N GLU A 42 -16.94 0.83 2.94
CA GLU A 42 -16.27 0.09 4.00
C GLU A 42 -14.76 0.08 3.78
N PRO A 43 -13.95 0.34 4.82
CA PRO A 43 -12.50 0.33 4.71
C PRO A 43 -12.00 -1.09 4.44
N ARG A 44 -11.04 -1.21 3.52
CA ARG A 44 -10.37 -2.46 3.18
C ARG A 44 -8.86 -2.31 3.33
N THR A 45 -8.23 -3.38 3.77
CA THR A 45 -6.78 -3.47 4.02
C THR A 45 -6.21 -4.77 3.46
N ILE A 46 -4.93 -5.01 3.69
CA ILE A 46 -4.31 -6.30 3.41
C ILE A 46 -4.99 -7.42 4.21
N PHE A 47 -5.50 -8.41 3.47
CA PHE A 47 -6.10 -9.62 4.04
C PHE A 47 -5.31 -10.87 3.64
N CYS A 48 -5.29 -11.21 2.34
CA CYS A 48 -4.69 -12.47 1.88
C CYS A 48 -3.16 -12.46 1.74
N GLY A 49 -2.53 -11.30 1.59
CA GLY A 49 -1.09 -11.17 1.31
C GLY A 49 -0.58 -11.74 -0.03
N ILE A 50 -1.41 -12.49 -0.77
CA ILE A 50 -1.02 -13.20 -2.01
C ILE A 50 -1.68 -12.66 -3.29
N GLY A 51 -2.43 -11.57 -3.18
CA GLY A 51 -3.01 -10.85 -4.33
C GLY A 51 -4.29 -11.42 -4.93
N ILE A 52 -5.02 -12.30 -4.21
CA ILE A 52 -6.29 -12.88 -4.67
C ILE A 52 -7.54 -12.12 -4.19
N CYS A 53 -7.47 -11.42 -3.04
CA CYS A 53 -8.66 -10.79 -2.42
C CYS A 53 -9.01 -9.40 -2.96
N PHE A 54 -8.07 -8.70 -3.62
CA PHE A 54 -8.23 -7.32 -4.09
C PHE A 54 -8.54 -6.26 -3.01
N ASP A 55 -8.39 -6.56 -1.72
CA ASP A 55 -8.65 -5.60 -0.65
C ASP A 55 -7.50 -4.60 -0.39
N CYS A 56 -6.30 -4.90 -0.90
CA CYS A 56 -5.11 -4.06 -0.77
C CYS A 56 -4.80 -3.22 -2.01
N VAL A 57 -5.81 -2.93 -2.84
CA VAL A 57 -5.61 -2.24 -4.12
C VAL A 57 -5.38 -0.75 -3.89
N VAL A 58 -4.33 -0.22 -4.54
CA VAL A 58 -3.89 1.18 -4.46
C VAL A 58 -3.47 1.68 -5.85
N THR A 59 -3.19 2.97 -5.96
CA THR A 59 -2.46 3.55 -7.09
C THR A 59 -1.00 3.73 -6.71
N VAL A 60 -0.06 3.31 -7.55
CA VAL A 60 1.38 3.47 -7.34
C VAL A 60 1.96 4.22 -8.52
N ASN A 61 2.59 5.38 -8.29
CA ASN A 61 3.21 6.21 -9.33
C ASN A 61 2.27 6.44 -10.54
N ASN A 62 1.03 6.84 -10.26
CA ASN A 62 -0.05 7.05 -11.25
C ASN A 62 -0.57 5.80 -11.98
N VAL A 63 -0.11 4.60 -11.62
CA VAL A 63 -0.66 3.33 -12.13
C VAL A 63 -1.72 2.82 -11.16
N ALA A 64 -2.97 2.79 -11.59
CA ALA A 64 -4.10 2.35 -10.78
C ALA A 64 -4.19 0.81 -10.68
N ASN A 65 -5.10 0.33 -9.80
CA ASN A 65 -5.44 -1.08 -9.63
C ASN A 65 -4.26 -1.99 -9.25
N GLN A 66 -3.28 -1.44 -8.54
CA GLN A 66 -2.09 -2.15 -8.12
C GLN A 66 -2.32 -2.88 -6.81
N ARG A 67 -1.93 -4.14 -6.74
CA ARG A 67 -2.03 -4.95 -5.51
C ARG A 67 -0.80 -4.68 -4.66
N SER A 68 -0.95 -3.85 -3.63
CA SER A 68 0.16 -3.43 -2.76
C SER A 68 0.88 -4.58 -2.06
N CYS A 69 0.24 -5.75 -1.93
CA CYS A 69 0.87 -6.95 -1.37
C CYS A 69 1.84 -7.66 -2.32
N LEU A 70 1.78 -7.40 -3.63
CA LEU A 70 2.62 -8.03 -4.65
C LEU A 70 3.72 -7.12 -5.19
N ILE A 71 3.78 -5.87 -4.73
CA ILE A 71 4.71 -4.86 -5.24
C ILE A 71 5.60 -4.43 -4.08
N GLU A 72 6.91 -4.49 -4.30
CA GLU A 72 7.91 -3.98 -3.36
C GLU A 72 7.90 -2.46 -3.31
N ILE A 73 8.17 -1.90 -2.12
CA ILE A 73 8.36 -0.45 -1.98
C ILE A 73 9.62 -0.02 -2.72
N SER A 74 9.57 1.14 -3.37
CA SER A 74 10.72 1.80 -4.00
C SER A 74 10.92 3.20 -3.44
N GLU A 75 12.17 3.68 -3.48
CA GLU A 75 12.53 5.01 -3.00
C GLU A 75 11.78 6.09 -3.76
N GLY A 76 11.15 7.00 -3.01
CA GLY A 76 10.34 8.08 -3.56
C GLY A 76 9.01 7.63 -4.17
N ALA A 77 8.57 6.39 -3.96
CA ALA A 77 7.28 5.94 -4.47
C ALA A 77 6.11 6.81 -3.96
N GLU A 78 5.19 7.14 -4.85
CA GLU A 78 3.95 7.84 -4.55
C GLU A 78 2.79 6.86 -4.57
N ILE A 79 2.18 6.63 -3.41
CA ILE A 79 1.06 5.69 -3.27
C ILE A 79 -0.19 6.47 -2.86
N VAL A 80 -1.32 6.13 -3.47
CA VAL A 80 -2.61 6.75 -3.18
C VAL A 80 -3.65 5.65 -2.95
N SER A 81 -4.46 5.81 -1.89
CA SER A 81 -5.58 4.92 -1.60
C SER A 81 -6.62 4.96 -2.72
N GLN A 82 -7.22 3.81 -3.04
CA GLN A 82 -8.29 3.76 -4.05
C GLN A 82 -9.66 4.08 -3.42
N GLN A 83 -10.46 4.90 -4.11
CA GLN A 83 -11.86 5.18 -3.73
C GLN A 83 -12.82 4.16 -4.36
#